data_AF-A0A969C567-F1
#
_entry.id   AF-A0A969C567-F1
#
_cell.length_a   1.000
_cell.length_b   1.000
_cell.length_c   1.000
_cell.angle_alpha   90.00
_cell.angle_beta   90.00
_cell.angle_gamma   90.00
#
_symmetry.space_group_name_H-M   'P 1'
#
loop_
_entity.id
_entity.type
_entity.pdbx_description
1 polymer ?
#
loop_
_entity_poly.entity_id
_entity_poly.type
_entity_poly.pdbx_seq_one_letter_code
_entity_poly.pdbx_strand_id
1 'polypeptide(L)'
;MGRVWNLIKGFFGLFVSKVEQEHPEIVYQNSIDSLTQKAVQLRQAAAAIIRRRDEIEERYENKAREAKEVEAQLSVAIQNGDEEIGTLLVEKKDVLDSEIADLTVEMEQARNDANDVKSALLKIQAEREKLVAEKDRMIGKLASAQARVKIQEQLDGLSLDSDVKALDNVRTHIKNKIAEANLGKELSESSLDARLDKIKSQVGSVQAQTKFQQMRQQHLNAQQQGNKSL
;
A
#
# COMPACT_ATOMS: atom_id res chain seq x y z
N MET A 1 -41.17 -2.29 -0.26
CA MET A 1 -39.84 -1.93 0.30
C MET A 1 -38.67 -2.91 -0.02
N GLY A 2 -38.86 -4.13 -0.56
CA GLY A 2 -37.76 -5.12 -0.65
C GLY A 2 -36.91 -5.19 -1.94
N ARG A 3 -37.37 -4.61 -3.06
CA ARG A 3 -36.73 -4.84 -4.38
C ARG A 3 -35.60 -3.88 -4.72
N VAL A 4 -35.70 -2.62 -4.31
CA VAL A 4 -34.65 -1.60 -4.50
C VAL A 4 -33.41 -1.91 -3.64
N TRP A 5 -33.64 -2.38 -2.41
CA TRP A 5 -32.58 -2.81 -1.48
C TRP A 5 -31.74 -3.99 -2.00
N ASN A 6 -32.35 -4.92 -2.73
CA ASN A 6 -31.66 -6.10 -3.27
C ASN A 6 -30.84 -5.80 -4.54
N LEU A 7 -31.23 -4.78 -5.32
CA LEU A 7 -30.43 -4.31 -6.47
C LEU A 7 -29.17 -3.55 -6.02
N ILE A 8 -29.27 -2.81 -4.91
CA ILE A 8 -28.16 -2.05 -4.33
C ILE A 8 -27.09 -2.99 -3.74
N LYS A 9 -27.45 -4.16 -3.20
CA LYS A 9 -26.47 -5.14 -2.70
C LYS A 9 -25.68 -5.85 -3.81
N GLY A 10 -26.25 -6.00 -5.00
CA GLY A 10 -25.63 -6.74 -6.10
C GLY A 10 -24.46 -6.04 -6.79
N PHE A 11 -24.36 -4.71 -6.71
CA PHE A 11 -23.34 -3.94 -7.44
C PHE A 11 -21.99 -3.82 -6.70
N PHE A 12 -21.94 -4.08 -5.39
CA PHE A 12 -20.74 -3.89 -4.57
C PHE A 12 -19.85 -5.15 -4.44
N GLY A 13 -20.19 -6.25 -5.12
CA GLY A 13 -19.50 -7.53 -4.98
C GLY A 13 -18.30 -7.76 -5.90
N LEU A 14 -17.86 -6.78 -6.71
CA LEU A 14 -16.97 -7.05 -7.86
C LEU A 14 -15.72 -6.15 -7.99
N PHE A 15 -15.10 -5.71 -6.90
CA PHE A 15 -13.77 -5.07 -6.97
C PHE A 15 -12.83 -5.49 -5.83
N VAL A 16 -12.58 -6.79 -5.70
CA VAL A 16 -11.46 -7.32 -4.90
C VAL A 16 -10.39 -7.85 -5.85
N SER A 17 -9.32 -7.09 -6.04
CA SER A 17 -8.07 -7.60 -6.62
C SER A 17 -6.90 -6.68 -6.26
N LYS A 18 -5.78 -7.32 -5.89
CA LYS A 18 -4.37 -6.93 -5.64
C LYS A 18 -3.83 -5.49 -5.84
N VAL A 19 -4.55 -4.57 -6.47
CA VAL A 19 -4.24 -3.13 -6.57
C VAL A 19 -4.43 -2.40 -5.22
N GLU A 20 -5.21 -2.95 -4.29
CA GLU A 20 -5.53 -2.34 -2.98
C GLU A 20 -4.33 -2.15 -2.04
N GLN A 21 -3.20 -2.85 -2.25
CA GLN A 21 -2.03 -2.74 -1.38
C GLN A 21 -1.04 -1.64 -1.79
N GLU A 22 -0.97 -1.27 -3.07
CA GLU A 22 -0.03 -0.26 -3.56
C GLU A 22 -0.59 1.17 -3.51
N HIS A 23 -1.91 1.32 -3.57
CA HIS A 23 -2.58 2.64 -3.59
C HIS A 23 -3.78 2.70 -2.63
N PRO A 24 -3.56 2.72 -1.31
CA PRO A 24 -4.64 2.85 -0.34
C PRO A 24 -5.44 4.14 -0.52
N GLU A 25 -4.87 5.21 -1.10
CA GLU A 25 -5.64 6.42 -1.41
C GLU A 25 -6.82 6.17 -2.36
N ILE A 26 -6.69 5.22 -3.30
CA ILE A 26 -7.71 4.92 -4.29
C ILE A 26 -8.90 4.22 -3.62
N VAL A 27 -8.65 3.29 -2.70
CA VAL A 27 -9.71 2.58 -1.97
C VAL A 27 -10.55 3.54 -1.13
N TYR A 28 -9.88 4.45 -0.39
CA TYR A 28 -10.58 5.50 0.34
C TYR A 28 -11.34 6.44 -0.60
N GLN A 29 -10.73 6.86 -1.71
CA GLN A 29 -11.37 7.75 -2.67
C GLN A 29 -12.63 7.12 -3.29
N ASN A 30 -12.56 5.87 -3.74
CA ASN A 30 -13.70 5.13 -4.27
C ASN A 30 -14.84 5.03 -3.26
N SER A 31 -14.52 4.81 -1.98
CA SER A 31 -15.51 4.74 -0.90
C SER A 31 -16.18 6.09 -0.65
N ILE A 32 -15.38 7.17 -0.61
CA ILE A 32 -15.87 8.56 -0.48
C ILE A 32 -16.77 8.94 -1.66
N ASP A 33 -16.38 8.57 -2.88
CA ASP A 33 -17.13 8.84 -4.10
C ASP A 33 -18.46 8.08 -4.13
N SER A 34 -18.43 6.80 -3.71
CA SER A 34 -19.64 6.00 -3.53
C SER A 34 -20.61 6.65 -2.54
N LEU A 35 -20.13 7.15 -1.38
CA LEU A 35 -20.99 7.84 -0.43
C LEU A 35 -21.59 9.13 -1.00
N THR A 36 -20.85 9.89 -1.79
CA THR A 36 -21.42 11.07 -2.47
C THR A 36 -22.45 10.69 -3.52
N GLN A 37 -22.23 9.63 -4.29
CA GLN A 37 -23.24 9.16 -5.25
C GLN A 37 -24.52 8.74 -4.53
N LYS A 38 -24.40 8.00 -3.41
CA LYS A 38 -25.55 7.67 -2.55
C LYS A 38 -26.26 8.92 -2.03
N ALA A 39 -25.52 9.95 -1.60
CA ALA A 39 -26.10 11.22 -1.17
C ALA A 39 -26.86 11.92 -2.31
N VAL A 40 -26.35 11.90 -3.55
CA VAL A 40 -27.05 12.46 -4.72
C VAL A 40 -28.37 11.71 -4.97
N GLN A 41 -28.36 10.38 -4.93
CA GLN A 41 -29.57 9.57 -5.09
C GLN A 41 -30.60 9.85 -3.99
N LEU A 42 -30.17 9.94 -2.73
CA LEU A 42 -31.06 10.29 -1.62
C LEU A 42 -31.64 11.70 -1.75
N ARG A 43 -30.88 12.68 -2.27
CA ARG A 43 -31.41 14.04 -2.53
C ARG A 43 -32.51 14.02 -3.60
N GLN A 44 -32.36 13.19 -4.64
CA GLN A 44 -33.41 13.02 -5.65
C GLN A 44 -34.68 12.40 -5.06
N ALA A 45 -34.52 11.38 -4.22
CA ALA A 45 -35.64 10.78 -3.47
C ALA A 45 -36.30 11.80 -2.53
N ALA A 46 -35.51 12.61 -1.82
CA ALA A 46 -36.00 13.69 -0.97
C ALA A 46 -36.85 14.69 -1.76
N ALA A 47 -36.39 15.09 -2.96
CA ALA A 47 -37.14 16.00 -3.82
C ALA A 47 -38.49 15.40 -4.27
N ALA A 48 -38.53 14.09 -4.55
CA ALA A 48 -39.79 13.42 -4.88
C ALA A 48 -40.77 13.38 -3.69
N ILE A 49 -40.26 13.13 -2.48
CA ILE A 49 -41.08 13.15 -1.25
C ILE A 49 -41.61 14.56 -0.97
N ILE A 50 -40.78 15.59 -1.14
CA ILE A 50 -41.19 17.00 -0.96
C ILE A 50 -42.30 17.35 -1.95
N ARG A 51 -42.14 17.02 -3.24
CA ARG A 51 -43.20 17.23 -4.23
C ARG A 51 -44.50 16.52 -3.85
N ARG A 52 -44.42 15.25 -3.45
CA ARG A 52 -45.61 14.50 -2.99
C ARG A 52 -46.27 15.18 -1.80
N ARG A 53 -45.50 15.66 -0.83
CA ARG A 53 -46.03 16.39 0.33
C ARG A 53 -46.76 17.66 -0.12
N ASP A 54 -46.15 18.45 -0.99
CA ASP A 54 -46.73 19.71 -1.48
C ASP A 54 -48.02 19.45 -2.28
N GLU A 55 -48.06 18.39 -3.10
CA GLU A 55 -49.27 17.94 -3.81
C GLU A 55 -50.39 17.49 -2.86
N ILE A 56 -50.05 16.76 -1.79
CA ILE A 56 -51.03 16.35 -0.76
C ILE A 56 -51.57 17.58 -0.02
N GLU A 57 -50.70 18.52 0.34
CA GLU A 57 -51.08 19.76 1.02
C GLU A 57 -52.03 20.61 0.17
N GLU A 58 -51.75 20.78 -1.12
CA GLU A 58 -52.65 21.47 -2.06
C GLU A 58 -54.02 20.79 -2.14
N ARG A 59 -54.05 19.44 -2.25
CA ARG A 59 -55.31 18.68 -2.24
C ARG A 59 -56.07 18.87 -0.93
N TYR A 60 -55.38 18.83 0.20
CA TYR A 60 -55.98 19.06 1.52
C TYR A 60 -56.60 20.45 1.60
N GLU A 61 -55.88 21.50 1.22
CA GLU A 61 -56.38 22.88 1.26
C GLU A 61 -57.61 23.08 0.37
N ASN A 62 -57.64 22.46 -0.81
CA ASN A 62 -58.79 22.51 -1.71
C ASN A 62 -60.01 21.82 -1.09
N LYS A 63 -59.83 20.62 -0.52
CA LYS A 63 -60.92 19.87 0.12
C LYS A 63 -61.43 20.54 1.39
N ALA A 64 -60.53 21.06 2.23
CA ALA A 64 -60.89 21.81 3.43
C ALA A 64 -61.70 23.08 3.10
N ARG A 65 -61.33 23.76 2.02
CA ARG A 65 -62.09 24.93 1.52
C ARG A 65 -63.46 24.54 1.02
N GLU A 66 -63.56 23.48 0.21
CA GLU A 66 -64.84 22.96 -0.27
C GLU A 66 -65.74 22.52 0.89
N ALA A 67 -65.19 21.83 1.89
CA ALA A 67 -65.94 21.43 3.08
C ALA A 67 -66.53 22.63 3.83
N LYS A 68 -65.74 23.71 3.97
CA LYS A 68 -66.20 24.96 4.60
C LYS A 68 -67.30 25.65 3.80
N GLU A 69 -67.22 25.64 2.47
CA GLU A 69 -68.28 26.17 1.60
C GLU A 69 -69.57 25.35 1.72
N VAL A 70 -69.46 24.02 1.74
CA VAL A 70 -70.59 23.10 1.94
C VAL A 70 -71.23 23.30 3.31
N GLU A 71 -70.43 23.50 4.35
CA GLU A 71 -70.91 23.78 5.72
C GLU A 71 -71.70 25.10 5.79
N ALA A 72 -71.24 26.14 5.08
CA ALA A 72 -71.98 27.40 4.97
C ALA A 72 -73.31 27.23 4.22
N GLN A 73 -73.33 26.46 3.12
CA GLN A 73 -74.55 26.14 2.38
C GLN A 73 -75.53 25.33 3.23
N LEU A 74 -75.03 24.35 3.98
CA LEU A 74 -75.83 23.52 4.88
C LEU A 74 -76.50 24.39 5.96
N SER A 75 -75.76 25.35 6.52
CA SER A 75 -76.30 26.29 7.51
C SER A 75 -77.47 27.12 6.95
N VAL A 76 -77.40 27.53 5.68
CA VAL A 76 -78.50 28.25 4.99
C VAL A 76 -79.69 27.32 4.73
N ALA A 77 -79.46 26.10 4.24
CA ALA A 77 -80.52 25.11 4.01
C ALA A 77 -81.29 24.80 5.30
N ILE A 78 -80.59 24.66 6.43
CA ILE A 78 -81.20 24.46 7.76
C ILE A 78 -82.09 25.66 8.15
N GLN A 79 -81.60 26.89 7.95
CA GLN A 79 -82.37 28.10 8.28
C GLN A 79 -83.65 28.24 7.44
N ASN A 80 -83.60 27.81 6.18
CA ASN A 80 -84.73 27.85 5.26
C ASN A 80 -85.69 26.65 5.43
N GLY A 81 -85.29 25.60 6.14
CA GLY A 81 -86.06 24.36 6.27
C GLY A 81 -85.99 23.45 5.04
N ASP A 82 -84.96 23.60 4.20
CA ASP A 82 -84.77 22.84 2.97
C ASP A 82 -84.17 21.45 3.27
N GLU A 83 -84.98 20.53 3.81
CA GLU A 83 -84.52 19.24 4.35
C GLU A 83 -83.85 18.33 3.30
N GLU A 84 -84.36 18.30 2.07
CA GLU A 84 -83.78 17.50 0.97
C GLU A 84 -82.38 18.02 0.58
N ILE A 85 -82.23 19.33 0.45
CA ILE A 85 -80.94 19.98 0.13
C ILE A 85 -79.97 19.80 1.30
N GLY A 86 -80.44 19.97 2.53
CA GLY A 86 -79.64 19.76 3.74
C GLY A 86 -79.08 18.34 3.81
N THR A 87 -79.90 17.33 3.50
CA THR A 87 -79.46 15.92 3.51
C THR A 87 -78.34 15.66 2.49
N LEU A 88 -78.47 16.16 1.26
CA LEU A 88 -77.43 16.03 0.24
C LEU A 88 -76.13 16.75 0.62
N LEU A 89 -76.23 17.93 1.24
CA LEU A 89 -75.06 18.69 1.70
C LEU A 89 -74.35 18.00 2.86
N VAL A 90 -75.08 17.33 3.76
CA VAL A 90 -74.47 16.50 4.82
C VAL A 90 -73.71 15.33 4.20
N GLU A 91 -74.31 14.58 3.28
CA GLU A 91 -73.63 13.46 2.61
C GLU A 91 -72.36 13.92 1.89
N LYS A 92 -72.43 15.06 1.18
CA LYS A 92 -71.27 15.66 0.53
C LYS A 92 -70.19 16.05 1.55
N LYS A 93 -70.59 16.64 2.68
CA LYS A 93 -69.66 17.03 3.75
C LYS A 93 -68.98 15.81 4.36
N ASP A 94 -69.71 14.72 4.61
CA ASP A 94 -69.15 13.48 5.17
C ASP A 94 -68.09 12.87 4.24
N VAL A 95 -68.32 12.90 2.92
CA VAL A 95 -67.31 12.47 1.93
C VAL A 95 -66.07 13.36 2.01
N LEU A 96 -66.24 14.69 2.03
CA LEU A 96 -65.11 15.62 2.11
C LEU A 96 -64.33 15.47 3.42
N ASP A 97 -65.02 15.30 4.55
CA ASP A 97 -64.41 15.09 5.86
C ASP A 97 -63.61 13.77 5.89
N SER A 98 -64.10 12.72 5.24
CA SER A 98 -63.35 11.45 5.07
C SER A 98 -62.10 11.66 4.21
N GLU A 99 -62.21 12.35 3.07
CA GLU A 99 -61.05 12.64 2.21
C GLU A 99 -60.00 13.49 2.91
N ILE A 100 -60.44 14.48 3.71
CA ILE A 100 -59.56 15.32 4.54
C ILE A 100 -58.83 14.47 5.59
N ALA A 101 -59.54 13.53 6.25
CA ALA A 101 -58.93 12.62 7.21
C ALA A 101 -57.86 11.74 6.57
N ASP A 102 -58.15 11.17 5.39
CA ASP A 102 -57.20 10.35 4.63
C ASP A 102 -55.96 11.17 4.21
N LEU A 103 -56.17 12.39 3.68
CA LEU A 103 -55.09 13.30 3.31
C LEU A 103 -54.23 13.70 4.52
N THR A 104 -54.84 13.87 5.69
CA THR A 104 -54.11 14.17 6.94
C THR A 104 -53.17 13.02 7.32
N VAL A 105 -53.62 11.77 7.19
CA VAL A 105 -52.79 10.58 7.42
C VAL A 105 -51.66 10.50 6.39
N GLU A 106 -51.95 10.76 5.11
CA GLU A 106 -50.94 10.78 4.05
C GLU A 106 -49.88 11.89 4.26
N MET A 107 -50.27 13.08 4.73
CA MET A 107 -49.35 14.17 5.05
C MET A 107 -48.38 13.75 6.15
N GLU A 108 -48.86 13.11 7.22
CA GLU A 108 -48.02 12.65 8.31
C GLU A 108 -47.04 11.55 7.85
N GLN A 109 -47.48 10.65 6.97
CA GLN A 109 -46.59 9.67 6.34
C GLN A 109 -45.51 10.36 5.49
N ALA A 110 -45.88 11.30 4.62
CA ALA A 110 -44.93 12.04 3.78
C ALA A 110 -43.92 12.85 4.63
N ARG A 111 -44.36 13.37 5.77
CA ARG A 111 -43.49 14.06 6.74
C ARG A 111 -42.49 13.10 7.38
N ASN A 112 -42.92 11.90 7.76
CA ASN A 112 -42.04 10.88 8.32
C ASN A 112 -41.02 10.38 7.28
N ASP A 113 -41.46 10.12 6.05
CA ASP A 113 -40.56 9.78 4.94
C ASP A 113 -39.48 10.87 4.71
N ALA A 114 -39.87 12.14 4.77
CA ALA A 114 -38.93 13.27 4.62
C ALA A 114 -37.91 13.32 5.78
N ASN A 115 -38.34 13.07 7.01
CA ASN A 115 -37.47 13.01 8.18
C ASN A 115 -36.48 11.84 8.10
N ASP A 116 -36.91 10.68 7.60
CA ASP A 116 -36.06 9.50 7.42
C ASP A 116 -34.99 9.75 6.38
N VAL A 117 -35.35 10.35 5.24
CA VAL A 117 -34.37 10.71 4.20
C VAL A 117 -33.39 11.78 4.70
N LYS A 118 -33.86 12.76 5.47
CA LYS A 118 -32.98 13.77 6.10
C LYS A 118 -31.98 13.11 7.05
N SER A 119 -32.45 12.23 7.93
CA SER A 119 -31.61 11.46 8.85
C SER A 119 -30.57 10.61 8.10
N ALA A 120 -30.98 9.94 7.00
CA ALA A 120 -30.09 9.16 6.17
C ALA A 120 -29.00 10.03 5.49
N LEU A 121 -29.36 11.21 4.98
CA LEU A 121 -28.41 12.16 4.39
C LEU A 121 -27.38 12.63 5.41
N LEU A 122 -27.79 12.97 6.64
CA LEU A 122 -26.88 13.38 7.70
C LEU A 122 -25.91 12.25 8.08
N LYS A 123 -26.38 11.01 8.17
CA LYS A 123 -25.52 9.84 8.42
C LYS A 123 -24.49 9.66 7.32
N ILE A 124 -24.88 9.74 6.05
CA ILE A 124 -23.94 9.64 4.93
C ILE A 124 -22.90 10.76 4.97
N GLN A 125 -23.31 11.98 5.31
CA GLN A 125 -22.38 13.12 5.46
C GLN A 125 -21.37 12.85 6.57
N ALA A 126 -21.81 12.42 7.75
CA ALA A 126 -20.93 12.11 8.86
C ALA A 126 -19.96 10.94 8.55
N GLU A 127 -20.45 9.88 7.91
CA GLU A 127 -19.60 8.75 7.47
C GLU A 127 -18.57 9.19 6.45
N ARG A 128 -18.96 10.06 5.51
CA ARG A 128 -18.06 10.61 4.49
C ARG A 128 -16.96 11.45 5.12
N GLU A 129 -17.30 12.35 6.03
CA GLU A 129 -16.33 13.17 6.76
C GLU A 129 -15.35 12.30 7.57
N LYS A 130 -15.86 11.26 8.23
CA LYS A 130 -15.03 10.29 8.94
C LYS A 130 -14.05 9.59 8.00
N LEU A 131 -14.51 9.13 6.82
CA LEU A 131 -13.64 8.48 5.84
C LEU A 131 -12.61 9.44 5.24
N VAL A 132 -12.96 10.71 5.02
CA VAL A 132 -12.01 11.73 4.57
C VAL A 132 -10.91 11.93 5.62
N ALA A 133 -11.28 12.13 6.88
CA ALA A 133 -10.30 12.29 7.96
C ALA A 133 -9.43 11.04 8.16
N GLU A 134 -10.02 9.85 8.02
CA GLU A 134 -9.30 8.59 8.10
C GLU A 134 -8.30 8.44 6.93
N LYS A 135 -8.73 8.72 5.71
CA LYS A 135 -7.86 8.75 4.51
C LYS A 135 -6.66 9.65 4.77
N ASP A 136 -6.87 10.91 5.15
CA ASP A 136 -5.79 11.88 5.36
C ASP A 136 -4.79 11.39 6.42
N ARG A 137 -5.31 10.85 7.53
CA ARG A 137 -4.47 10.28 8.59
C ARG A 137 -3.66 9.08 8.11
N MET A 138 -4.28 8.18 7.35
CA MET A 138 -3.64 6.93 6.91
C MET A 138 -2.62 7.18 5.79
N ILE A 139 -2.90 8.08 4.86
CA ILE A 139 -1.94 8.50 3.82
C ILE A 139 -0.74 9.23 4.46
N GLY A 140 -0.97 10.10 5.46
CA GLY A 140 0.13 10.72 6.20
C GLY A 140 1.02 9.71 6.93
N LYS A 141 0.42 8.68 7.55
CA LYS A 141 1.17 7.57 8.17
C LYS A 141 1.95 6.75 7.14
N LEU A 142 1.35 6.44 6.00
CA LEU A 142 2.02 5.71 4.92
C LEU A 142 3.26 6.48 4.41
N ALA A 143 3.10 7.77 4.11
CA ALA A 143 4.20 8.62 3.66
C ALA A 143 5.33 8.69 4.71
N SER A 144 4.97 8.79 6.00
CA SER A 144 5.94 8.77 7.10
C SER A 144 6.68 7.43 7.21
N ALA A 145 5.98 6.31 7.02
CA ALA A 145 6.58 4.98 7.03
C ALA A 145 7.52 4.78 5.82
N GLN A 146 7.10 5.19 4.63
CA GLN A 146 7.92 5.17 3.42
C GLN A 146 9.20 6.00 3.57
N ALA A 147 9.11 7.18 4.20
CA ALA A 147 10.29 8.00 4.49
C ALA A 147 11.27 7.30 5.43
N ARG A 148 10.78 6.61 6.47
CA ARG A 148 11.62 5.82 7.39
C ARG A 148 12.32 4.65 6.71
N VAL A 149 11.59 3.91 5.88
CA VAL A 149 12.15 2.80 5.08
C VAL A 149 13.27 3.31 4.18
N LYS A 150 13.03 4.41 3.45
CA LYS A 150 14.04 5.02 2.57
C LYS A 150 15.29 5.49 3.34
N ILE A 151 15.12 6.06 4.53
CA ILE A 151 16.26 6.42 5.40
C ILE A 151 17.04 5.17 5.82
N GLN A 152 16.36 4.09 6.22
CA GLN A 152 17.01 2.84 6.60
C GLN A 152 17.80 2.24 5.43
N GLU A 153 17.21 2.18 4.24
CA GLU A 153 17.89 1.70 3.03
C GLU A 153 19.14 2.52 2.70
N GLN A 154 19.08 3.85 2.86
CA GLN A 154 20.23 4.73 2.70
C GLN A 154 21.29 4.49 3.77
N LEU A 155 20.91 4.28 5.03
CA LEU A 155 21.85 3.97 6.11
C LEU A 155 22.51 2.60 5.93
N ASP A 156 21.76 1.59 5.51
CA ASP A 156 22.29 0.26 5.21
C ASP A 156 23.26 0.33 4.01
N GLY A 157 22.95 1.14 2.99
CA GLY A 157 23.84 1.42 1.86
C GLY A 157 25.08 2.25 2.21
N LEU A 158 25.07 2.96 3.34
CA LEU A 158 26.19 3.75 3.88
C LEU A 158 26.93 3.02 5.03
N SER A 159 26.56 1.78 5.34
CA SER A 159 27.15 1.01 6.43
C SER A 159 28.65 0.81 6.22
N LEU A 160 29.45 1.32 7.17
CA LEU A 160 30.91 1.15 7.24
C LEU A 160 31.35 -0.33 7.22
N ASP A 161 30.45 -1.28 7.50
CA ASP A 161 30.80 -2.70 7.65
C ASP A 161 31.15 -3.35 6.30
N SER A 162 30.57 -2.90 5.18
CA SER A 162 30.98 -3.33 3.83
C SER A 162 32.36 -2.79 3.46
N ASP A 163 32.63 -1.54 3.83
CA ASP A 163 33.89 -0.86 3.51
C ASP A 163 35.05 -1.40 4.38
N VAL A 164 34.78 -1.70 5.66
CA VAL A 164 35.75 -2.34 6.56
C VAL A 164 36.08 -3.77 6.12
N LYS A 165 35.09 -4.57 5.70
CA LYS A 165 35.33 -5.92 5.13
C LYS A 165 36.12 -5.87 3.83
N ALA A 166 35.86 -4.89 2.96
CA ALA A 166 36.64 -4.70 1.74
C ALA A 166 38.12 -4.35 2.06
N LEU A 167 38.35 -3.50 3.06
CA LEU A 167 39.72 -3.14 3.48
C LEU A 167 40.49 -4.32 4.11
N ASP A 168 39.83 -5.23 4.83
CA ASP A 168 40.50 -6.42 5.38
C ASP A 168 40.92 -7.43 4.30
N ASN A 169 40.12 -7.57 3.23
CA ASN A 169 40.49 -8.37 2.07
C ASN A 169 41.71 -7.78 1.33
N VAL A 170 41.75 -6.45 1.17
CA VAL A 170 42.92 -5.75 0.60
C VAL A 170 44.15 -5.93 1.49
N ARG A 171 44.01 -5.79 2.81
CA ARG A 171 45.11 -6.00 3.77
C ARG A 171 45.68 -7.42 3.70
N THR A 172 44.81 -8.43 3.58
CA THR A 172 45.22 -9.82 3.43
C THR A 172 45.94 -10.06 2.11
N HIS A 173 45.44 -9.49 1.01
CA HIS A 173 46.08 -9.59 -0.29
C HIS A 173 47.47 -8.95 -0.32
N ILE A 174 47.62 -7.76 0.29
CA ILE A 174 48.92 -7.07 0.42
C ILE A 174 49.91 -7.93 1.23
N LYS A 175 49.48 -8.50 2.36
CA LYS A 175 50.33 -9.40 3.16
C LYS A 175 50.79 -10.62 2.36
N ASN A 176 49.89 -11.25 1.61
CA ASN A 176 50.23 -12.39 0.75
C ASN A 176 51.22 -12.01 -0.34
N LYS A 177 51.04 -10.85 -1.00
CA LYS A 177 51.98 -10.37 -2.02
C LYS A 177 53.36 -10.03 -1.46
N ILE A 178 53.44 -9.46 -0.25
CA ILE A 178 54.71 -9.24 0.44
C ILE A 178 55.38 -10.58 0.78
N ALA A 179 54.61 -11.56 1.26
CA ALA A 179 55.12 -12.91 1.55
C ALA A 179 55.63 -13.61 0.28
N GLU A 180 54.91 -13.53 -0.84
CA GLU A 180 55.36 -14.04 -2.14
C GLU A 180 56.66 -13.38 -2.62
N ALA A 181 56.77 -12.05 -2.48
CA ALA A 181 57.98 -11.32 -2.85
C ALA A 181 59.19 -11.71 -1.99
N ASN A 182 58.99 -11.86 -0.68
CA ASN A 182 60.04 -12.29 0.24
C ASN A 182 60.44 -13.76 -0.01
N LEU A 183 59.47 -14.65 -0.26
CA LEU A 183 59.74 -16.03 -0.63
C LEU A 183 60.54 -16.11 -1.95
N GLY A 184 60.18 -15.27 -2.94
CA GLY A 184 60.94 -15.17 -4.19
C GLY A 184 62.39 -14.73 -3.98
N LYS A 185 62.63 -13.81 -3.03
CA LYS A 185 63.97 -13.37 -2.64
C LYS A 185 64.77 -14.50 -1.97
N GLU A 186 64.17 -15.20 -0.99
CA GLU A 186 64.80 -16.33 -0.30
C GLU A 186 65.07 -17.52 -1.23
N LEU A 187 64.16 -17.81 -2.17
CA LEU A 187 64.37 -18.84 -3.20
C LEU A 187 65.47 -18.45 -4.19
N SER A 188 65.57 -17.16 -4.54
CA SER A 188 66.68 -16.66 -5.36
C SER A 188 68.01 -16.78 -4.63
N GLU A 189 68.08 -16.39 -3.35
CA GLU A 189 69.27 -16.50 -2.50
C GLU A 189 69.71 -17.96 -2.34
N SER A 190 68.80 -18.87 -1.99
CA SER A 190 69.10 -20.31 -1.87
C SER A 190 69.50 -20.95 -3.21
N SER A 191 68.95 -20.50 -4.35
CA SER A 191 69.38 -20.96 -5.67
C SER A 191 70.78 -20.46 -6.06
N LEU A 192 71.14 -19.25 -5.63
CA LEU A 192 72.48 -18.69 -5.79
C LEU A 192 73.48 -19.47 -4.94
N ASP A 193 73.14 -19.78 -3.70
CA ASP A 193 73.95 -20.61 -2.79
C ASP A 193 74.15 -22.03 -3.34
N ALA A 194 73.08 -22.67 -3.82
CA ALA A 194 73.17 -23.98 -4.45
C ALA A 194 74.06 -23.98 -5.71
N ARG A 195 74.03 -22.89 -6.50
CA ARG A 195 74.96 -22.70 -7.64
C ARG A 195 76.40 -22.49 -7.16
N LEU A 196 76.60 -21.74 -6.08
CA LEU A 196 77.91 -21.47 -5.49
C LEU A 196 78.55 -22.75 -4.94
N ASP A 197 77.78 -23.60 -4.26
CA ASP A 197 78.24 -24.88 -3.74
C ASP A 197 78.57 -25.87 -4.86
N LYS A 198 77.78 -25.87 -5.95
CA LYS A 198 78.10 -26.65 -7.15
C LYS A 198 79.44 -26.22 -7.77
N ILE A 199 79.71 -24.91 -7.87
CA ILE A 199 80.99 -24.39 -8.34
C ILE A 199 82.14 -24.82 -7.42
N LYS A 200 82.00 -24.68 -6.09
CA LYS A 200 83.01 -25.14 -5.13
C LYS A 200 83.31 -26.63 -5.26
N SER A 201 82.28 -27.46 -5.42
CA SER A 201 82.45 -28.92 -5.61
C SER A 201 83.19 -29.27 -6.90
N GLN A 202 82.93 -28.52 -7.97
CA GLN A 202 83.64 -28.68 -9.25
C GLN A 202 85.11 -28.27 -9.13
N VAL A 203 85.40 -27.17 -8.44
CA VAL A 203 86.78 -26.73 -8.18
C VAL A 203 87.53 -27.74 -7.30
N GLY A 204 86.89 -28.30 -6.27
CA GLY A 204 87.46 -29.36 -5.44
C GLY A 204 87.85 -30.62 -6.23
N SER A 205 87.04 -31.00 -7.22
CA SER A 205 87.33 -32.17 -8.08
C SER A 205 88.53 -31.96 -9.01
N VAL A 206 88.71 -30.74 -9.53
CA VAL A 206 89.86 -30.39 -10.38
C VAL A 206 91.16 -30.35 -9.57
N GLN A 207 91.13 -29.79 -8.36
CA GLN A 207 92.30 -29.80 -7.48
C GLN A 207 92.68 -31.22 -7.04
N ALA A 208 91.71 -32.09 -6.76
CA ALA A 208 91.96 -33.50 -6.43
C ALA A 208 92.59 -34.27 -7.62
N GLN A 209 92.13 -34.04 -8.84
CA GLN A 209 92.74 -34.63 -10.05
C GLN A 209 94.17 -34.14 -10.29
N THR A 210 94.42 -32.83 -10.16
CA THR A 210 95.77 -32.27 -10.31
C THR A 210 96.73 -32.82 -9.24
N LYS A 211 96.27 -32.94 -7.99
CA LYS A 211 97.08 -33.50 -6.89
C LYS A 211 97.35 -35.00 -7.09
N PHE A 212 96.38 -35.76 -7.60
CA PHE A 212 96.56 -37.18 -7.93
C PHE A 212 97.57 -37.39 -9.08
N GLN A 213 97.51 -36.57 -10.13
CA GLN A 213 98.48 -36.63 -11.22
C GLN A 213 99.91 -36.31 -10.74
N GLN A 214 100.07 -35.32 -9.86
CA GLN A 214 101.38 -35.02 -9.25
C GLN A 214 101.92 -36.19 -8.43
N MET A 215 101.09 -36.84 -7.61
CA MET A 215 101.51 -38.03 -6.84
C MET A 215 101.89 -39.20 -7.75
N ARG A 216 101.15 -39.43 -8.84
CA ARG A 216 101.47 -40.50 -9.81
C ARG A 216 102.83 -40.27 -10.47
N GLN A 217 103.17 -39.02 -10.79
CA GLN A 217 104.47 -38.66 -11.35
C GLN A 217 105.61 -38.91 -10.34
N GLN A 218 105.39 -38.61 -9.06
CA GLN A 218 106.37 -38.90 -8.00
C GLN A 218 106.62 -40.40 -7.83
N HIS A 219 105.58 -41.23 -7.87
CA HIS A 219 105.71 -42.68 -7.77
C HIS A 219 106.48 -43.30 -8.95
N LEU A 220 106.26 -42.81 -10.17
CA LEU A 220 106.97 -43.30 -11.36
C LEU A 220 108.46 -42.95 -11.33
N ASN A 221 108.82 -41.78 -10.80
CA ASN A 221 110.23 -41.38 -10.64
C ASN A 221 110.95 -42.19 -9.56
N ALA A 222 110.26 -42.61 -8.49
CA ALA A 222 110.82 -43.45 -7.44
C ALA A 222 111.13 -44.89 -7.92
N GLN A 223 110.36 -45.42 -8.87
CA GLN A 223 110.58 -46.78 -9.42
C GLN A 223 111.75 -46.87 -10.42
N GLN A 224 112.18 -45.75 -11.03
CA GLN A 224 113.27 -45.76 -12.02
C GLN A 224 114.69 -45.70 -11.40
N GLN A 225 114.82 -45.43 -10.10
CA GLN A 225 116.13 -45.37 -9.42
C GLN A 225 116.53 -46.69 -8.73
N GLY A 226 115.63 -47.66 -8.61
CA GLY A 226 115.92 -48.96 -7.97
C GLY A 226 116.54 -50.03 -8.88
N ASN A 227 116.57 -49.82 -10.20
CA ASN A 227 116.89 -50.88 -11.17
C ASN A 227 118.21 -50.65 -11.95
N LYS A 228 119.16 -49.91 -11.36
CA LYS A 228 120.49 -49.61 -11.95
C LYS A 228 121.70 -50.00 -11.10
N SER A 229 121.52 -50.96 -10.19
CA SER A 229 122.62 -51.60 -9.47
C SER A 229 122.43 -53.11 -9.51
N LEU A 230 122.96 -53.75 -10.55
CA LEU A 230 123.53 -55.10 -10.60
C LEU A 230 124.25 -55.27 -11.95
#